data_AF-A0A7W5B7B7-F1
#
_entry.id   AF-A0A7W5B7B7-F1
#
_cell.length_a   1.000
_cell.length_b   1.000
_cell.length_c   1.000
_cell.angle_alpha   90.00
_cell.angle_beta   90.00
_cell.angle_gamma   90.00
#
_symmetry.space_group_name_H-M   'P 1'
#
loop_
_entity.id
_entity.type
_entity.pdbx_description
1 polymer ?
#
loop_
_entity_poly.entity_id
_entity_poly.type
_entity_poly.pdbx_seq_one_letter_code
_entity_poly.pdbx_strand_id
1 'polypeptide(L)'
;MVVGAQTGEEEETTKFLQTFQILELDRAIATEAAKIRRRSVRSTPKIALADAIIMATAKVHDLTVATRNTRDFKGRNVRIPYELRPSTTFSVVNIAPPP
;
A
#
# COMPACT_ATOMS: atom_id res chain seq x y z
N MET A 1 12.58 11.54 -9.08
CA MET A 1 13.07 11.29 -7.71
C MET A 1 12.36 10.06 -7.16
N VAL A 2 13.08 8.95 -7.03
CA VAL A 2 12.59 7.76 -6.35
C VAL A 2 13.03 7.84 -4.89
N VAL A 3 12.08 7.94 -3.97
CA VAL A 3 12.40 8.05 -2.54
C VAL A 3 12.93 6.71 -2.03
N GLY A 4 14.10 6.73 -1.40
CA GLY A 4 14.73 5.55 -0.80
C GLY A 4 15.66 4.76 -1.73
N ALA A 5 15.77 5.14 -3.00
CA ALA A 5 16.81 4.61 -3.90
C ALA A 5 18.20 5.14 -3.46
N GLN A 6 19.23 4.29 -3.53
CA GLN A 6 20.60 4.74 -3.31
C GLN A 6 21.11 5.52 -4.53
N THR A 7 22.17 6.31 -4.32
CA THR A 7 22.83 7.04 -5.41
C THR A 7 23.24 6.08 -6.53
N GLY A 8 22.74 6.30 -7.74
CA GLY A 8 22.99 5.45 -8.91
C GLY A 8 21.90 4.41 -9.21
N GLU A 9 20.94 4.18 -8.31
CA GLU A 9 19.84 3.22 -8.51
C GLU A 9 18.57 3.87 -9.10
N GLU A 10 18.53 5.20 -9.22
CA GLU A 10 17.32 5.93 -9.61
C GLU A 10 16.78 5.53 -10.99
N GLU A 11 17.68 5.37 -11.97
CA GLU A 11 17.30 5.03 -13.35
C GLU A 11 16.70 3.62 -13.41
N GLU A 12 17.38 2.64 -12.83
CA GLU A 12 16.92 1.25 -12.81
C GLU A 12 15.62 1.09 -12.01
N THR A 13 15.48 1.80 -10.88
CA THR A 13 14.23 1.78 -10.12
C THR A 13 13.09 2.40 -10.90
N THR A 14 13.35 3.50 -11.64
CA THR A 14 12.33 4.12 -12.50
C THR A 14 11.89 3.18 -13.61
N LYS A 15 12.83 2.50 -14.28
CA LYS A 15 12.52 1.49 -15.32
C LYS A 15 11.69 0.34 -14.76
N PHE A 16 12.03 -0.16 -13.58
CA PHE A 16 11.24 -1.20 -12.91
C PHE A 16 9.81 -0.73 -12.62
N LEU A 17 9.65 0.47 -12.06
CA LEU A 17 8.32 1.02 -11.76
C LEU A 17 7.45 1.25 -13.00
N GLN A 18 8.07 1.54 -14.16
CA GLN A 18 7.37 1.68 -15.45
C GLN A 18 6.77 0.36 -15.96
N THR A 19 7.15 -0.80 -15.40
CA THR A 19 6.54 -2.09 -15.76
C THR A 19 5.13 -2.28 -15.18
N PHE A 20 4.73 -1.45 -14.21
CA PHE A 20 3.42 -1.51 -13.59
C PHE A 20 2.43 -0.54 -14.25
N GLN A 21 1.15 -0.89 -14.23
CA GLN A 21 0.09 0.05 -14.56
C GLN A 21 -0.02 1.12 -13.46
N ILE A 22 0.05 2.39 -13.87
CA ILE A 22 -0.19 3.54 -12.99
C ILE A 22 -1.68 3.89 -13.03
N LEU A 23 -2.31 3.88 -11.85
CA LEU A 23 -3.70 4.36 -11.67
C LEU A 23 -3.65 5.78 -11.12
N GLU A 24 -4.01 6.74 -11.95
CA GLU A 24 -4.04 8.17 -11.60
C GLU A 24 -5.13 8.47 -10.57
N LEU A 25 -4.88 9.49 -9.73
CA LEU A 25 -5.86 9.97 -8.76
C LEU A 25 -6.98 10.74 -9.47
N ASP A 26 -8.13 10.09 -9.64
CA ASP A 26 -9.32 10.73 -10.20
C ASP A 26 -10.31 11.20 -9.13
N ARG A 27 -11.44 11.76 -9.57
CA ARG A 27 -12.50 12.25 -8.68
C ARG A 27 -13.17 11.13 -7.88
N ALA A 28 -13.32 9.94 -8.43
CA ALA A 28 -13.94 8.81 -7.76
C ALA A 28 -13.06 8.31 -6.60
N ILE A 29 -11.76 8.13 -6.87
CA ILE A 29 -10.73 7.77 -5.89
C ILE A 29 -10.64 8.85 -4.81
N ALA A 30 -10.52 10.12 -5.19
CA ALA A 30 -10.42 11.23 -4.23
C ALA A 30 -11.64 11.30 -3.30
N THR A 31 -12.84 11.10 -3.85
CA THR A 31 -14.10 11.09 -3.08
C THR A 31 -14.14 9.92 -2.09
N GLU A 32 -13.76 8.72 -2.52
CA GLU A 32 -13.74 7.55 -1.62
C GLU A 32 -12.63 7.67 -0.57
N ALA A 33 -11.45 8.20 -0.91
CA ALA A 33 -10.36 8.46 0.03
C ALA A 33 -10.80 9.43 1.13
N ALA A 34 -11.49 10.52 0.77
CA ALA A 34 -12.06 11.46 1.74
C ALA A 34 -13.08 10.79 2.67
N LYS A 35 -13.93 9.89 2.16
CA LYS A 35 -14.87 9.12 2.97
C LYS A 35 -14.14 8.17 3.94
N ILE A 36 -13.14 7.43 3.47
CA ILE A 36 -12.32 6.53 4.29
C ILE A 36 -11.64 7.32 5.42
N ARG A 37 -10.97 8.42 5.06
CA ARG A 37 -10.26 9.28 6.01
C ARG A 37 -11.21 9.91 7.03
N ARG A 38 -12.37 10.43 6.59
CA ARG A 38 -13.37 11.02 7.49
C ARG A 38 -13.87 10.01 8.52
N ARG A 39 -14.14 8.76 8.09
CA ARG A 39 -14.51 7.68 9.01
C ARG A 39 -13.37 7.38 9.99
N SER A 40 -12.13 7.30 9.51
CA SER A 40 -10.97 7.01 10.35
C SER A 40 -10.62 8.13 11.33
N VAL A 41 -10.93 9.39 11.06
CA VAL A 41 -10.61 10.49 11.99
C VAL A 41 -11.46 10.39 13.27
N ARG A 42 -12.61 9.72 13.18
CA ARG A 42 -13.55 9.50 14.28
C ARG A 42 -13.23 8.25 15.11
N SER A 43 -12.21 7.47 14.74
CA SER A 43 -11.84 6.22 15.43
C SER A 43 -10.32 6.07 15.47
N THR A 44 -9.75 5.68 16.60
CA THR A 44 -8.30 5.47 16.70
C THR A 44 -7.91 4.05 16.27
N PRO A 45 -6.80 3.87 15.53
CA PRO A 45 -5.88 4.89 15.00
C PRO A 45 -6.38 5.58 13.72
N LYS A 46 -5.90 6.82 13.51
CA LYS A 46 -6.18 7.62 12.32
C LYS A 46 -5.40 7.06 11.11
N ILE A 47 -6.09 6.73 10.01
CA ILE A 47 -5.45 6.31 8.75
C ILE A 47 -4.80 7.50 8.05
N ALA A 48 -3.54 7.43 7.61
CA ALA A 48 -2.89 8.54 6.90
C ALA A 48 -3.61 8.85 5.56
N LEU A 49 -3.44 10.07 5.03
CA LEU A 49 -4.09 10.43 3.75
C LEU A 49 -3.61 9.54 2.61
N ALA A 50 -2.31 9.28 2.53
CA ALA A 50 -1.73 8.40 1.50
C ALA A 50 -2.33 6.98 1.58
N ASP A 51 -2.45 6.41 2.78
CA ASP A 51 -3.05 5.08 2.98
C ASP A 51 -4.54 5.07 2.60
N ALA A 52 -5.27 6.15 2.90
CA ALA A 52 -6.66 6.30 2.49
C ALA A 52 -6.82 6.38 0.96
N ILE A 53 -5.88 7.02 0.26
CA ILE A 53 -5.83 7.06 -1.21
C ILE A 53 -5.58 5.65 -1.76
N ILE A 54 -4.56 4.93 -1.26
CA ILE A 54 -4.26 3.55 -1.69
C ILE A 54 -5.48 2.63 -1.51
N MET A 55 -6.13 2.71 -0.34
CA MET A 55 -7.32 1.91 -0.06
C MET A 55 -8.52 2.30 -0.95
N ALA A 56 -8.68 3.59 -1.25
CA ALA A 56 -9.72 4.08 -2.15
C ALA A 56 -9.50 3.59 -3.57
N THR A 57 -8.27 3.69 -4.10
CA THR A 57 -7.92 3.18 -5.44
C THR A 57 -8.27 1.71 -5.55
N ALA A 58 -7.85 0.90 -4.56
CA ALA A 58 -8.16 -0.51 -4.56
C ALA A 58 -9.67 -0.78 -4.53
N LYS A 59 -10.43 -0.03 -3.73
CA LYS A 59 -11.88 -0.20 -3.63
C LYS A 59 -12.64 0.22 -4.90
N VAL A 60 -12.22 1.30 -5.55
CA VAL A 60 -12.86 1.81 -6.78
C VAL A 60 -12.65 0.85 -7.95
N HIS A 61 -11.49 0.19 -8.01
CA HIS A 61 -11.13 -0.74 -9.09
C HIS A 61 -11.28 -2.23 -8.72
N ASP A 62 -11.87 -2.55 -7.56
CA ASP A 62 -11.99 -3.91 -7.00
C ASP A 62 -10.66 -4.70 -6.98
N LEU A 63 -9.58 -4.02 -6.60
CA LEU A 63 -8.24 -4.58 -6.48
C LEU A 63 -7.93 -5.01 -5.05
N THR A 64 -6.92 -5.87 -4.93
CA THR A 64 -6.36 -6.29 -3.64
C THR A 64 -5.10 -5.48 -3.31
N VAL A 65 -5.04 -4.90 -2.11
CA VAL A 65 -3.84 -4.23 -1.60
C VAL A 65 -2.87 -5.28 -1.05
N ALA A 66 -1.73 -5.46 -1.70
CA ALA A 66 -0.61 -6.22 -1.15
C ALA A 66 0.23 -5.32 -0.24
N THR A 67 0.27 -5.60 1.07
CA THR A 67 0.98 -4.75 2.04
C THR A 67 1.48 -5.56 3.22
N ARG A 68 2.50 -5.04 3.91
CA ARG A 68 2.90 -5.54 5.24
C ARG A 68 2.33 -4.71 6.39
N ASN A 69 1.69 -3.59 6.08
CA ASN A 69 1.10 -2.72 7.09
C ASN A 69 -0.26 -3.28 7.55
N THR A 70 -0.21 -4.33 8.36
CA THR A 70 -1.37 -5.00 8.95
C THR A 70 -2.16 -4.13 9.92
N ARG A 71 -1.54 -3.06 10.43
CA ARG A 71 -2.19 -2.15 11.38
C ARG A 71 -3.17 -1.24 10.68
N ASP A 72 -2.74 -0.62 9.58
CA ASP A 72 -3.50 0.46 8.92
C ASP A 72 -4.37 -0.07 7.76
N PHE A 73 -4.03 -1.24 7.19
CA PHE A 73 -4.80 -1.90 6.13
C PHE A 73 -5.46 -3.18 6.65
N LYS A 74 -6.79 -3.19 6.65
CA LYS A 74 -7.62 -4.34 7.07
C LYS A 74 -8.81 -4.49 6.14
N GLY A 75 -9.27 -5.73 5.95
CA GLY A 75 -10.46 -6.05 5.18
C GLY A 75 -10.24 -7.18 4.19
N ARG A 76 -11.30 -7.56 3.49
CA ARG A 76 -11.31 -8.70 2.56
C ARG A 76 -10.34 -8.53 1.38
N ASN A 77 -10.12 -7.30 0.94
CA ASN A 77 -9.29 -6.98 -0.22
C ASN A 77 -7.85 -6.58 0.19
N VAL A 78 -7.35 -7.10 1.31
CA VAL A 78 -5.97 -6.88 1.77
C VAL A 78 -5.26 -8.24 1.83
N ARG A 79 -4.10 -8.35 1.16
CA ARG A 79 -3.24 -9.52 1.19
C ARG A 79 -1.92 -9.18 1.88
N ILE A 80 -1.55 -9.97 2.87
CA ILE A 80 -0.24 -9.89 3.54
C ILE A 80 0.68 -10.91 2.88
N PRO A 81 1.69 -10.51 2.08
CA PRO A 81 2.49 -11.45 1.31
C PRO A 81 3.45 -12.28 2.17
N TYR A 82 3.94 -11.69 3.26
CA TYR A 82 4.85 -12.30 4.21
C TYR A 82 4.88 -11.47 5.50
N GLU A 83 5.42 -12.06 6.56
CA GLU A 83 5.67 -11.40 7.84
C GLU A 83 7.18 -11.28 8.09
N LEU A 84 7.58 -10.23 8.81
CA LEU A 84 8.95 -10.09 9.30
C LEU A 84 9.00 -10.48 10.77
N ARG A 85 9.81 -11.49 11.11
CA ARG A 85 10.13 -11.83 12.49
C ARG A 85 11.42 -11.13 12.93
N PRO A 86 11.39 -10.31 14.00
CA PRO A 86 12.60 -9.71 14.55
C PRO A 86 13.46 -10.81 15.22
N SER A 87 14.71 -10.91 14.77
CA SER A 87 15.81 -11.58 15.45
C SER A 87 17.08 -10.76 15.20
N THR A 88 18.28 -11.25 15.56
CA THR A 88 19.56 -10.58 15.26
C THR A 88 19.72 -10.20 13.78
N THR A 89 18.98 -10.84 12.87
CA THR A 89 18.81 -10.44 11.47
C THR A 89 17.35 -10.67 11.07
N PHE A 90 16.68 -9.68 10.45
CA PHE A 90 15.27 -9.83 10.06
C PHE A 90 15.05 -11.10 9.22
N SER A 91 14.13 -11.95 9.65
CA SER A 91 13.75 -13.17 8.92
C SER A 91 12.37 -13.01 8.29
N VAL A 92 12.26 -13.37 7.01
CA VAL A 92 10.98 -13.42 6.29
C VAL A 92 10.32 -14.75 6.60
N VAL A 93 9.07 -14.72 7.08
CA VAL A 93 8.30 -15.91 7.45
C VAL A 93 6.87 -15.81 6.92
N ASN A 94 6.11 -16.91 6.99
CA ASN A 94 4.69 -16.95 6.62
C ASN A 94 4.43 -16.42 5.20
N ILE A 95 5.24 -16.86 4.24
CA ILE A 95 5.16 -16.43 2.84
C ILE A 95 3.88 -17.02 2.22
N ALA A 96 2.97 -16.14 1.82
CA ALA A 96 1.74 -16.52 1.15
C ALA A 96 2.02 -16.93 -0.31
N PRO A 97 1.36 -17.98 -0.84
CA PRO A 97 1.53 -18.41 -2.22
C PRO A 97 1.11 -17.30 -3.20
N PRO A 98 1.67 -17.26 -4.42
CA PRO A 98 1.24 -16.31 -5.45
C PRO A 98 -0.28 -16.36 -5.67
N PRO A 99 -0.91 -15.20 -5.93
CA PRO A 99 -2.34 -15.12 -6.22
C PRO A 99 -2.71 -15.78 -7.55
#